data_AF-A0A7S3W5I7-F1
#
_entry.id   AF-A0A7S3W5I7-F1
#
_cell.length_a   1.000
_cell.length_b   1.000
_cell.length_c   1.000
_cell.angle_alpha   90.00
_cell.angle_beta   90.00
_cell.angle_gamma   90.00
#
_symmetry.space_group_name_H-M   'P 1'
#
loop_
_entity.id
_entity.type
_entity.pdbx_description
1 polymer ?
#
loop_
_entity_poly.entity_id
_entity_poly.type
_entity_poly.pdbx_seq_one_letter_code
_entity_poly.pdbx_strand_id
1 'polypeptide(L)'
;SAAASSTAAAESVAEDADSLREAGGAAFRRGDAAAAEQLWGKALQLSPGDATLLSNRSAARLATGDARGALDDALAAVASAPAWPKARGRHAAALSALGRTEGALEACAAGLRLDPSAPYLRSEFARLKQRARAEGLPLPDVPLPPPPPGAAAAPAAATSGAAVAAGGGKAVTESTSPPAAATCAADQGFGGGGRGG
;
A
#
# COMPACT_ATOMS: atom_id res chain seq x y z
N SER A 1 -23.59 0.12 41.58
CA SER A 1 -22.19 -0.24 41.25
C SER A 1 -21.96 -0.83 39.87
N ALA A 2 -22.89 -1.55 39.23
CA ALA A 2 -22.59 -2.28 37.98
C ALA A 2 -21.97 -1.43 36.84
N ALA A 3 -22.40 -0.17 36.69
CA ALA A 3 -21.87 0.74 35.66
C ALA A 3 -20.36 1.03 35.79
N ALA A 4 -19.83 1.14 37.02
CA ALA A 4 -18.43 1.50 37.25
C ALA A 4 -17.44 0.35 36.94
N SER A 5 -17.85 -0.91 37.16
CA SER A 5 -17.05 -2.06 36.71
C SER A 5 -17.10 -2.25 35.19
N SER A 6 -18.19 -1.83 34.54
CA SER A 6 -18.33 -1.93 33.08
C SER A 6 -17.46 -0.92 32.33
N THR A 7 -17.25 0.28 32.87
CA THR A 7 -16.37 1.28 32.25
C THR A 7 -14.90 0.90 32.42
N ALA A 8 -14.46 0.54 33.63
CA ALA A 8 -13.07 0.17 33.89
C ALA A 8 -12.58 -1.03 33.04
N ALA A 9 -13.44 -2.01 32.78
CA ALA A 9 -13.12 -3.14 31.90
C ALA A 9 -13.09 -2.76 30.41
N ALA A 10 -13.90 -1.80 29.98
CA ALA A 10 -13.85 -1.28 28.61
C ALA A 10 -12.62 -0.39 28.38
N GLU A 11 -12.24 0.40 29.38
CA GLU A 11 -11.05 1.25 29.40
C GLU A 11 -9.77 0.39 29.33
N SER A 12 -9.64 -0.67 30.15
CA SER A 12 -8.47 -1.56 30.08
C SER A 12 -8.35 -2.30 28.73
N VAL A 13 -9.47 -2.75 28.16
CA VAL A 13 -9.47 -3.42 26.84
C VAL A 13 -9.11 -2.45 25.71
N ALA A 14 -9.48 -1.17 25.82
CA ALA A 14 -9.05 -0.13 24.89
C ALA A 14 -7.55 0.17 25.02
N GLU A 15 -7.02 0.30 26.24
CA GLU A 15 -5.59 0.49 26.53
C GLU A 15 -4.74 -0.68 25.95
N ASP A 16 -5.21 -1.92 26.08
CA ASP A 16 -4.58 -3.12 25.51
C ASP A 16 -4.62 -3.09 23.96
N ALA A 17 -5.74 -2.71 23.36
CA ALA A 17 -5.89 -2.61 21.91
C ALA A 17 -5.00 -1.51 21.31
N ASP A 18 -4.88 -0.38 22.00
CA ASP A 18 -4.05 0.75 21.60
C ASP A 18 -2.56 0.39 21.73
N SER A 19 -2.15 -0.24 22.83
CA SER A 19 -0.80 -0.78 23.03
C SER A 19 -0.40 -1.76 21.91
N LEU A 20 -1.30 -2.66 21.52
CA LEU A 20 -1.09 -3.59 20.40
C LEU A 20 -1.03 -2.87 19.05
N ARG A 21 -1.82 -1.82 18.83
CA ARG A 21 -1.77 -0.98 17.61
C ARG A 21 -0.40 -0.33 17.46
N GLU A 22 0.13 0.26 18.54
CA GLU A 22 1.43 0.91 18.56
C GLU A 22 2.58 -0.09 18.39
N ALA A 23 2.53 -1.22 19.10
CA ALA A 23 3.52 -2.29 18.97
C ALA A 23 3.60 -2.83 17.53
N GLY A 24 2.46 -3.06 16.87
CA GLY A 24 2.39 -3.45 15.47
C GLY A 24 2.97 -2.38 14.53
N GLY A 25 2.68 -1.11 14.81
CA GLY A 25 3.28 0.03 14.08
C GLY A 25 4.79 0.11 14.26
N ALA A 26 5.31 -0.18 15.45
CA ALA A 26 6.74 -0.23 15.72
C ALA A 26 7.41 -1.42 15.03
N ALA A 27 6.79 -2.60 15.00
CA ALA A 27 7.27 -3.75 14.24
C ALA A 27 7.34 -3.46 12.74
N PHE A 28 6.28 -2.88 12.17
CA PHE A 28 6.24 -2.52 10.74
C PHE A 28 7.33 -1.50 10.38
N ARG A 29 7.58 -0.49 11.24
CA ARG A 29 8.68 0.48 11.06
C ARG A 29 10.08 -0.14 11.14
N ARG A 30 10.24 -1.29 11.82
CA ARG A 30 11.50 -2.06 11.84
C ARG A 30 11.66 -3.00 10.63
N GLY A 31 10.68 -3.03 9.71
CA GLY A 31 10.65 -3.96 8.57
C GLY A 31 10.05 -5.33 8.89
N ASP A 32 9.65 -5.58 10.13
CA ASP A 32 9.01 -6.84 10.54
C ASP A 32 7.49 -6.78 10.29
N ALA A 33 7.12 -6.97 9.02
CA ALA A 33 5.74 -6.99 8.59
C ALA A 33 4.96 -8.18 9.16
N ALA A 34 5.62 -9.33 9.38
CA ALA A 34 4.97 -10.53 9.93
C ALA A 34 4.56 -10.33 11.40
N ALA A 35 5.45 -9.79 12.25
CA ALA A 35 5.07 -9.46 13.62
C ALA A 35 4.04 -8.33 13.67
N ALA A 36 4.11 -7.36 12.75
CA ALA A 36 3.10 -6.30 12.64
C ALA A 36 1.70 -6.86 12.32
N GLU A 37 1.60 -7.81 11.39
CA GLU A 37 0.34 -8.50 11.08
C GLU A 37 -0.25 -9.19 12.33
N GLN A 38 0.59 -9.93 13.08
CA GLN A 38 0.17 -10.65 14.28
C GLN A 38 -0.29 -9.70 15.41
N LEU A 39 0.43 -8.60 15.62
CA LEU A 39 0.09 -7.60 16.65
C LEU A 39 -1.20 -6.86 16.30
N TRP A 40 -1.38 -6.43 15.06
CA TRP A 40 -2.65 -5.84 14.60
C TRP A 40 -3.79 -6.87 14.54
N GLY A 41 -3.49 -8.14 14.29
CA GLY A 41 -4.44 -9.25 14.40
C GLY A 41 -5.00 -9.41 15.81
N LYS A 42 -4.14 -9.33 16.84
CA LYS A 42 -4.56 -9.32 18.25
C LYS A 42 -5.35 -8.07 18.60
N ALA A 43 -4.91 -6.89 18.16
CA ALA A 43 -5.66 -5.65 18.37
C ALA A 43 -7.08 -5.71 17.77
N LEU A 44 -7.25 -6.36 16.61
CA LEU A 44 -8.55 -6.59 15.97
C LEU A 44 -9.45 -7.63 16.67
N GLN A 45 -8.90 -8.47 17.55
CA GLN A 45 -9.73 -9.33 18.42
C GLN A 45 -10.36 -8.53 19.57
N LEU A 46 -9.69 -7.46 20.03
CA LEU A 46 -10.21 -6.55 21.05
C LEU A 46 -11.12 -5.47 20.46
N SER A 47 -10.75 -4.93 19.29
CA SER A 47 -11.48 -3.89 18.56
C SER A 47 -11.89 -4.37 17.15
N PRO A 48 -12.86 -5.31 17.05
CA PRO A 48 -13.31 -5.82 15.76
C PRO A 48 -14.00 -4.70 14.96
N GLY A 49 -13.44 -4.38 13.79
CA GLY A 49 -13.98 -3.35 12.89
C GLY A 49 -13.25 -2.01 12.92
N ASP A 50 -12.17 -1.82 13.69
CA ASP A 50 -11.30 -0.64 13.55
C ASP A 50 -10.70 -0.61 12.13
N ALA A 51 -11.20 0.30 11.30
CA ALA A 51 -10.75 0.48 9.92
C ALA A 51 -9.25 0.80 9.83
N THR A 52 -8.67 1.48 10.82
CA THR A 52 -7.24 1.80 10.87
C THR A 52 -6.40 0.56 11.09
N LEU A 53 -6.80 -0.32 12.01
CA LEU A 53 -6.15 -1.61 12.23
C LEU A 53 -6.26 -2.53 11.01
N LEU A 54 -7.47 -2.64 10.41
CA LEU A 54 -7.69 -3.41 9.18
C LEU A 54 -6.82 -2.88 8.02
N SER A 55 -6.83 -1.56 7.81
CA SER A 55 -5.99 -0.88 6.83
C SER A 55 -4.51 -1.17 7.04
N ASN A 56 -4.03 -1.12 8.29
CA ASN A 56 -2.63 -1.39 8.64
C ASN A 56 -2.25 -2.86 8.41
N ARG A 57 -3.09 -3.81 8.85
CA ARG A 57 -2.88 -5.25 8.61
C ARG A 57 -2.84 -5.59 7.13
N SER A 58 -3.71 -4.97 6.31
CA SER A 58 -3.65 -5.06 4.85
C SER A 58 -2.27 -4.67 4.27
N ALA A 59 -1.62 -3.63 4.80
CA ALA A 59 -0.27 -3.26 4.34
C ALA A 59 0.84 -4.20 4.84
N ALA A 60 0.72 -4.77 6.04
CA ALA A 60 1.62 -5.84 6.49
C ALA A 60 1.51 -7.06 5.56
N ARG A 61 0.28 -7.48 5.22
CA ARG A 61 0.02 -8.60 4.30
C ARG A 61 0.56 -8.36 2.90
N LEU A 62 0.43 -7.14 2.35
CA LEU A 62 1.07 -6.80 1.08
C LEU A 62 2.60 -6.88 1.15
N ALA A 63 3.21 -6.52 2.28
CA ALA A 63 4.66 -6.63 2.48
C ALA A 63 5.14 -8.08 2.70
N THR A 64 4.29 -8.98 3.21
CA THR A 64 4.58 -10.43 3.33
C THR A 64 4.16 -11.24 2.09
N GLY A 65 3.50 -10.61 1.10
CA GLY A 65 3.07 -11.24 -0.15
C GLY A 65 1.65 -11.82 -0.15
N ASP A 66 0.93 -11.78 0.98
CA ASP A 66 -0.48 -12.17 1.05
C ASP A 66 -1.41 -11.06 0.49
N ALA A 67 -1.41 -10.93 -0.84
CA ALA A 67 -2.29 -9.99 -1.52
C ALA A 67 -3.79 -10.34 -1.40
N ARG A 68 -4.15 -11.58 -1.03
CA ARG A 68 -5.54 -12.01 -0.84
C ARG A 68 -6.08 -11.59 0.52
N GLY A 69 -5.42 -11.96 1.62
CA GLY A 69 -5.80 -11.49 2.95
C GLY A 69 -5.63 -9.98 3.11
N ALA A 70 -4.76 -9.34 2.32
CA ALA A 70 -4.71 -7.88 2.22
C ALA A 70 -5.95 -7.27 1.55
N LEU A 71 -6.55 -7.95 0.56
CA LEU A 71 -7.78 -7.52 -0.09
C LEU A 71 -8.97 -7.62 0.88
N ASP A 72 -9.09 -8.74 1.59
CA ASP A 72 -10.16 -8.96 2.57
C ASP A 72 -10.12 -7.90 3.69
N ASP A 73 -8.93 -7.62 4.22
CA ASP A 73 -8.73 -6.55 5.22
C ASP A 73 -9.05 -5.16 4.66
N ALA A 74 -8.69 -4.87 3.41
CA ALA A 74 -8.99 -3.59 2.79
C ALA A 74 -10.49 -3.41 2.50
N LEU A 75 -11.19 -4.48 2.09
CA LEU A 75 -12.64 -4.48 1.93
C LEU A 75 -13.34 -4.25 3.27
N ALA A 76 -12.92 -4.94 4.33
CA ALA A 76 -13.43 -4.72 5.68
C ALA A 76 -13.17 -3.27 6.17
N ALA A 77 -12.00 -2.70 5.88
CA ALA A 77 -11.69 -1.30 6.19
C ALA A 77 -12.57 -0.30 5.42
N VAL A 78 -12.89 -0.58 4.15
CA VAL A 78 -13.81 0.24 3.33
C VAL A 78 -15.26 0.10 3.82
N ALA A 79 -15.68 -1.09 4.26
CA ALA A 79 -17.01 -1.33 4.82
C ALA A 79 -17.20 -0.62 6.17
N SER A 80 -16.18 -0.64 7.04
CA SER A 80 -16.18 0.07 8.32
C SER A 80 -16.12 1.60 8.15
N ALA A 81 -15.24 2.10 7.27
CA ALA A 81 -15.04 3.53 7.04
C ALA A 81 -15.29 3.93 5.57
N PRO A 82 -16.55 3.93 5.10
CA PRO A 82 -16.87 4.20 3.70
C PRO A 82 -16.63 5.65 3.27
N ALA A 83 -16.35 6.57 4.19
CA ALA A 83 -15.92 7.93 3.89
C ALA A 83 -14.38 8.13 3.91
N TRP A 84 -13.59 7.08 4.13
CA TRP A 84 -12.14 7.20 4.31
C TRP A 84 -11.34 6.92 3.02
N PRO A 85 -10.58 7.90 2.47
CA PRO A 85 -9.82 7.71 1.24
C PRO A 85 -8.69 6.67 1.37
N LYS A 86 -8.06 6.57 2.57
CA LYS A 86 -6.91 5.69 2.81
C LYS A 86 -7.29 4.20 2.75
N ALA A 87 -8.48 3.83 3.21
CA ALA A 87 -8.99 2.46 3.05
C ALA A 87 -9.17 2.09 1.57
N ARG A 88 -9.69 3.00 0.74
CA ARG A 88 -9.77 2.81 -0.71
C ARG A 88 -8.40 2.72 -1.38
N GLY A 89 -7.41 3.47 -0.88
CA GLY A 89 -6.01 3.32 -1.31
C GLY A 89 -5.43 1.94 -1.00
N ARG A 90 -5.74 1.36 0.18
CA ARG A 90 -5.35 -0.03 0.52
C ARG A 90 -6.08 -1.04 -0.37
N HIS A 91 -7.37 -0.83 -0.65
CA HIS A 91 -8.15 -1.67 -1.56
C HIS A 91 -7.56 -1.67 -2.98
N ALA A 92 -7.25 -0.49 -3.52
CA ALA A 92 -6.59 -0.36 -4.82
C ALA A 92 -5.21 -1.04 -4.83
N ALA A 93 -4.40 -0.87 -3.78
CA ALA A 93 -3.09 -1.51 -3.68
C ALA A 93 -3.18 -3.05 -3.64
N ALA A 94 -4.17 -3.61 -2.92
CA ALA A 94 -4.38 -5.06 -2.88
C ALA A 94 -4.86 -5.63 -4.22
N LEU A 95 -5.80 -4.94 -4.90
CA LEU A 95 -6.20 -5.31 -6.26
C LEU A 95 -5.05 -5.20 -7.27
N SER A 96 -4.22 -4.15 -7.16
CA SER A 96 -3.01 -3.94 -7.97
C SER A 96 -2.02 -5.10 -7.81
N ALA A 97 -1.78 -5.54 -6.58
CA ALA A 97 -0.92 -6.69 -6.25
C ALA A 97 -1.49 -8.03 -6.76
N LEU A 98 -2.82 -8.19 -6.78
CA LEU A 98 -3.51 -9.34 -7.38
C LEU A 98 -3.62 -9.27 -8.92
N GLY A 99 -3.10 -8.22 -9.55
CA GLY A 99 -3.20 -8.01 -11.00
C GLY A 99 -4.58 -7.61 -11.52
N ARG A 100 -5.50 -7.22 -10.63
CA ARG A 100 -6.86 -6.79 -10.95
C ARG A 100 -6.90 -5.29 -11.28
N THR A 101 -6.24 -4.90 -12.37
CA THR A 101 -5.98 -3.50 -12.75
C THR A 101 -7.25 -2.64 -12.87
N GLU A 102 -8.33 -3.16 -13.47
CA GLU A 102 -9.61 -2.44 -13.62
C GLU A 102 -10.21 -2.05 -12.26
N GLY A 103 -10.42 -3.03 -11.38
CA GLY A 103 -10.94 -2.77 -10.04
C GLY A 103 -10.02 -1.89 -9.18
N ALA A 104 -8.70 -1.98 -9.38
CA ALA A 104 -7.75 -1.09 -8.72
C ALA A 104 -7.94 0.38 -9.17
N LEU A 105 -8.18 0.62 -10.46
CA LEU A 105 -8.51 1.94 -10.99
C LEU A 105 -9.84 2.45 -10.43
N GLU A 106 -10.88 1.61 -10.36
CA GLU A 106 -12.17 1.97 -9.75
C GLU A 106 -12.05 2.34 -8.27
N ALA A 107 -11.29 1.55 -7.49
CA ALA A 107 -11.04 1.82 -6.08
C ALA A 107 -10.27 3.14 -5.87
N CYS A 108 -9.25 3.41 -6.69
CA CYS A 108 -8.55 4.69 -6.70
C CYS A 108 -9.47 5.86 -7.09
N ALA A 109 -10.31 5.71 -8.13
CA ALA A 109 -11.26 6.74 -8.56
C ALA A 109 -12.36 7.01 -7.51
N ALA A 110 -12.80 5.98 -6.79
CA ALA A 110 -13.68 6.14 -5.63
C ALA A 110 -12.98 6.85 -4.45
N GLY A 111 -11.67 6.66 -4.26
CA GLY A 111 -10.88 7.37 -3.26
C GLY A 111 -10.68 8.85 -3.62
N LEU A 112 -10.37 9.14 -4.89
CA LEU A 112 -10.18 10.49 -5.41
C LEU A 112 -11.48 11.32 -5.47
N ARG A 113 -12.65 10.67 -5.45
CA ARG A 113 -13.95 11.34 -5.25
C ARG A 113 -14.17 11.81 -3.80
N LEU A 114 -13.49 11.21 -2.83
CA LEU A 114 -13.55 11.63 -1.41
C LEU A 114 -12.45 12.65 -1.07
N ASP A 115 -11.22 12.40 -1.54
CA ASP A 115 -10.11 13.33 -1.44
C ASP A 115 -9.47 13.55 -2.83
N PRO A 116 -9.91 14.59 -3.56
CA PRO A 116 -9.32 15.02 -4.82
C PRO A 116 -7.82 15.34 -4.76
N SER A 117 -7.30 15.68 -3.58
CA SER A 117 -5.93 16.17 -3.39
C SER A 117 -4.93 15.05 -3.07
N ALA A 118 -5.40 13.90 -2.59
CA ALA A 118 -4.61 12.74 -2.16
C ALA A 118 -3.47 12.37 -3.15
N PRO A 119 -2.20 12.72 -2.86
CA PRO A 119 -1.11 12.53 -3.82
C PRO A 119 -0.81 11.04 -4.04
N TYR A 120 -0.92 10.22 -2.98
CA TYR A 120 -0.72 8.78 -3.07
C TYR A 120 -1.78 8.09 -3.97
N LEU A 121 -3.04 8.54 -3.94
CA LEU A 121 -4.07 8.02 -4.83
C LEU A 121 -3.88 8.48 -6.28
N ARG A 122 -3.44 9.73 -6.48
CA ARG A 122 -3.14 10.25 -7.83
C ARG A 122 -1.98 9.50 -8.48
N SER A 123 -0.89 9.28 -7.75
CA SER A 123 0.27 8.52 -8.22
C SER A 123 -0.11 7.06 -8.53
N GLU A 124 -0.87 6.40 -7.65
CA GLU A 124 -1.31 5.01 -7.88
C GLU A 124 -2.26 4.91 -9.08
N PHE A 125 -3.23 5.81 -9.20
CA PHE A 125 -4.13 5.85 -10.35
C PHE A 125 -3.38 6.10 -11.67
N ALA A 126 -2.41 7.01 -11.68
CA ALA A 126 -1.57 7.27 -12.86
C ALA A 126 -0.75 6.02 -13.27
N ARG A 127 -0.14 5.33 -12.30
CA ARG A 127 0.58 4.06 -12.49
C ARG A 127 -0.33 2.97 -13.06
N LEU A 128 -1.51 2.80 -12.46
CA LEU A 128 -2.51 1.84 -12.91
C LEU A 128 -3.05 2.16 -14.32
N LYS A 129 -3.18 3.45 -14.71
CA LYS A 129 -3.59 3.83 -16.07
C LYS A 129 -2.53 3.48 -17.12
N GLN A 130 -1.25 3.57 -16.79
CA GLN A 130 -0.17 3.12 -17.68
C GLN A 130 -0.22 1.60 -17.83
N ARG A 131 -0.41 0.87 -16.72
CA ARG A 131 -0.58 -0.58 -16.70
C ARG A 131 -1.77 -1.04 -17.56
N ALA A 132 -2.96 -0.47 -17.34
CA ALA A 132 -4.16 -0.82 -18.11
C ALA A 132 -3.99 -0.60 -19.62
N ARG A 133 -3.29 0.49 -20.03
CA ARG A 133 -2.96 0.73 -21.44
C ARG A 133 -2.02 -0.33 -22.03
N ALA A 134 -1.04 -0.80 -21.25
CA ALA A 134 -0.14 -1.88 -21.67
C ALA A 134 -0.86 -3.25 -21.72
N GLU A 135 -1.83 -3.47 -20.84
CA GLU A 135 -2.67 -4.68 -20.79
C GLU A 135 -3.85 -4.63 -21.79
N GLY A 136 -4.05 -3.52 -22.51
CA GLY A 136 -5.17 -3.33 -23.45
C GLY A 136 -6.55 -3.16 -22.80
N LEU A 137 -6.59 -2.91 -21.50
CA LEU A 137 -7.82 -2.85 -20.70
C LEU A 137 -8.54 -1.50 -20.84
N PRO A 138 -9.89 -1.48 -20.76
CA PRO A 138 -10.65 -0.24 -20.70
C PRO A 138 -10.25 0.59 -19.49
N LEU A 139 -10.16 1.91 -19.70
CA LEU A 139 -10.01 2.86 -18.60
C LEU A 139 -11.40 3.20 -18.05
N PRO A 140 -11.60 3.28 -16.73
CA PRO A 140 -12.90 3.68 -16.19
C PRO A 140 -13.22 5.11 -16.60
N ASP A 141 -14.42 5.31 -17.13
CA ASP A 141 -14.95 6.61 -17.57
C ASP A 141 -15.45 7.44 -16.37
N VAL A 142 -14.58 7.59 -15.37
CA VAL A 142 -14.85 8.38 -14.16
C VAL A 142 -14.11 9.71 -14.30
N PRO A 143 -14.82 10.83 -14.51
CA PRO A 143 -14.19 12.15 -14.54
C PRO A 143 -13.57 12.45 -13.19
N LEU A 144 -12.24 12.42 -13.14
CA LEU A 144 -11.50 12.80 -11.94
C LEU A 144 -11.56 14.31 -11.72
N PRO A 145 -11.65 14.77 -10.47
CA PRO A 145 -11.50 16.18 -10.16
C PRO A 145 -10.12 16.69 -10.61
N PRO A 146 -10.04 17.94 -11.12
CA PRO A 146 -8.78 18.50 -11.61
C PRO A 146 -7.69 18.49 -10.52
N PRO A 147 -6.40 18.39 -10.88
CA PRO A 147 -5.33 18.52 -9.90
C PRO A 147 -5.41 19.88 -9.19
N PRO A 148 -5.10 19.95 -7.88
CA PRO A 148 -5.03 21.23 -7.20
C PRO A 148 -3.94 22.11 -7.84
N PRO A 149 -4.15 23.44 -7.92
CA PRO A 149 -3.15 24.34 -8.49
C PRO A 149 -1.82 24.21 -7.74
N GLY A 150 -0.72 24.09 -8.49
CA GLY A 150 0.62 23.83 -7.94
C GLY A 150 1.04 22.35 -7.95
N ALA A 151 0.11 21.38 -8.04
CA ALA A 151 0.45 19.97 -8.27
C ALA A 151 0.75 19.70 -9.76
N ALA A 152 1.73 20.43 -10.28
CA ALA A 152 2.10 20.42 -11.70
C ALA A 152 2.30 18.98 -12.21
N ALA A 153 1.69 18.69 -13.36
CA ALA A 153 1.82 17.39 -13.99
C ALA A 153 3.31 17.06 -14.18
N ALA A 154 3.75 15.91 -13.65
CA ALA A 154 5.08 15.40 -13.93
C ALA A 154 5.25 15.35 -15.47
N PRO A 155 6.29 16.00 -16.03
CA PRO A 155 6.41 16.11 -17.47
C PRO A 155 6.60 14.72 -18.07
N ALA A 156 5.80 14.40 -19.08
CA ALA A 156 6.05 13.24 -19.92
C ALA A 156 7.25 13.54 -20.84
N ALA A 157 8.46 13.49 -20.28
CA ALA A 157 9.69 13.45 -21.05
C ALA A 157 9.82 12.02 -21.62
N ALA A 158 9.56 11.78 -22.90
CA ALA A 158 10.31 12.27 -24.07
C ALA A 158 11.69 11.63 -24.16
N THR A 159 11.79 10.62 -25.02
CA THR A 159 13.00 9.92 -25.43
C THR A 159 13.95 10.85 -26.18
N SER A 160 15.22 10.97 -25.78
CA SER A 160 16.40 11.02 -26.66
C SER A 160 17.71 11.33 -25.90
N GLY A 161 18.83 10.75 -26.36
CA GLY A 161 20.04 11.54 -26.60
C GLY A 161 21.00 11.88 -25.45
N ALA A 162 21.91 10.95 -25.16
CA ALA A 162 23.38 11.12 -25.12
C ALA A 162 24.11 12.26 -24.32
N ALA A 163 25.23 11.83 -23.70
CA ALA A 163 26.56 12.47 -23.70
C ALA A 163 27.08 13.31 -22.49
N VAL A 164 28.13 12.74 -21.86
CA VAL A 164 29.44 13.36 -21.59
C VAL A 164 29.57 14.48 -20.53
N ALA A 165 29.89 14.03 -19.30
CA ALA A 165 31.14 14.26 -18.55
C ALA A 165 31.55 15.63 -17.94
N ALA A 166 32.20 15.46 -16.77
CA ALA A 166 33.43 16.10 -16.28
C ALA A 166 33.37 17.22 -15.21
N GLY A 167 34.02 16.94 -14.07
CA GLY A 167 34.57 17.90 -13.11
C GLY A 167 33.58 18.47 -12.07
N GLY A 168 33.89 18.56 -10.77
CA GLY A 168 35.09 18.14 -10.04
C GLY A 168 35.41 19.11 -8.88
N GLY A 169 35.50 18.61 -7.64
CA GLY A 169 35.78 19.42 -6.43
C GLY A 169 34.80 19.14 -5.29
N LYS A 170 34.89 17.97 -4.64
CA LYS A 170 35.69 17.72 -3.42
C LYS A 170 35.37 18.63 -2.22
N ALA A 171 34.55 18.09 -1.31
CA ALA A 171 34.86 18.12 0.13
C ALA A 171 34.87 16.66 0.62
N VAL A 172 35.87 16.31 1.43
CA VAL A 172 36.14 14.94 1.94
C VAL A 172 36.14 15.00 3.46
N THR A 173 35.82 13.84 4.08
CA THR A 173 35.57 13.47 5.50
C THR A 173 34.08 13.36 5.86
N GLU A 174 33.57 12.26 6.43
CA GLU A 174 34.05 10.85 6.50
C GLU A 174 32.82 9.93 6.24
N SER A 175 32.96 8.78 5.56
CA SER A 175 33.39 7.46 6.09
C SER A 175 32.55 7.02 7.31
N THR A 176 31.67 6.02 7.23
CA THR A 176 31.75 4.75 6.47
C THR A 176 30.45 4.36 5.74
N SER A 177 30.58 3.67 4.59
CA SER A 177 29.48 3.29 3.68
C SER A 177 28.89 1.88 3.89
N PRO A 178 27.67 1.61 3.39
CA PRO A 178 27.07 0.27 3.24
C PRO A 178 27.51 -0.41 1.91
N PRO A 179 26.98 -1.61 1.56
CA PRO A 179 25.84 -1.69 0.62
C PRO A 179 24.91 -2.91 0.93
N ALA A 180 23.91 -3.36 0.15
CA ALA A 180 23.38 -3.02 -1.17
C ALA A 180 21.87 -3.34 -1.25
N ALA A 181 21.15 -2.76 -2.21
CA ALA A 181 19.83 -3.25 -2.61
C ALA A 181 19.95 -4.49 -3.53
N ALA A 182 19.02 -5.45 -3.43
CA ALA A 182 18.91 -6.58 -4.35
C ALA A 182 17.53 -6.60 -5.02
N THR A 183 17.49 -6.11 -6.25
CA THR A 183 16.39 -6.17 -7.21
C THR A 183 15.84 -7.60 -7.36
N CYS A 184 14.53 -7.78 -7.22
CA CYS A 184 13.87 -9.00 -7.67
C CYS A 184 13.66 -8.94 -9.19
N ALA A 185 14.45 -9.71 -9.94
CA ALA A 185 14.22 -9.98 -11.35
C ALA A 185 13.63 -11.39 -11.48
N ALA A 186 12.51 -11.51 -12.18
CA ALA A 186 11.93 -12.80 -12.56
C ALA A 186 12.44 -13.19 -13.95
N ASP A 187 12.99 -14.38 -14.09
CA ASP A 187 13.14 -15.04 -15.40
C ASP A 187 13.23 -16.57 -15.25
N GLN A 188 12.75 -17.27 -16.28
CA GLN A 188 12.82 -18.72 -16.55
C GLN A 188 12.03 -19.64 -15.58
N GLY A 189 11.26 -20.63 -16.04
CA GLY A 189 11.09 -21.13 -17.41
C GLY A 189 11.25 -22.65 -17.46
N PHE A 190 10.29 -23.41 -16.91
CA PHE A 190 10.39 -24.86 -16.81
C PHE A 190 9.68 -25.57 -17.98
N GLY A 191 10.42 -25.82 -19.06
CA GLY A 191 9.98 -26.62 -20.20
C GLY A 191 10.24 -28.12 -19.99
N GLY A 192 9.25 -28.97 -20.29
CA GLY A 192 9.36 -30.42 -20.14
C GLY A 192 9.85 -31.14 -21.40
N GLY A 193 10.61 -32.22 -21.19
CA GLY A 193 11.01 -33.25 -22.15
C GLY A 193 11.82 -34.31 -21.39
N GLY A 194 11.58 -35.62 -21.52
CA GLY A 194 11.16 -36.34 -22.71
C GLY A 194 12.32 -37.27 -23.10
N ARG A 195 12.46 -38.42 -22.43
CA ARG A 195 13.45 -39.45 -22.78
C ARG A 195 12.75 -40.70 -23.30
N GLY A 196 12.99 -41.02 -24.56
CA GLY A 196 12.85 -42.36 -25.10
C GLY A 196 14.22 -43.04 -25.14
N GLY A 197 14.24 -44.36 -25.00
CA GLY A 197 15.42 -45.23 -24.99
C GLY A 197 14.99 -46.63 -24.61
#